data_AF-A0A1M4ZFL2-F1
#
_entry.id   AF-A0A1M4ZFL2-F1
#
_cell.length_a   1.000
_cell.length_b   1.000
_cell.length_c   1.000
_cell.angle_alpha   90.00
_cell.angle_beta   90.00
_cell.angle_gamma   90.00
#
_symmetry.space_group_name_H-M   'P 1'
#
loop_
_entity.id
_entity.type
_entity.pdbx_description
1 polymer ?
#
loop_
_entity_poly.entity_id
_entity_poly.type
_entity_poly.pdbx_seq_one_letter_code
_entity_poly.pdbx_strand_id
1 'polypeptide(L)'
;MHNILNVIRIYYGENFDEKSISYARFLTHIQYFAHRVVFGDQQGGTDSFLYEQIQASYPKAFECVNRIKHYVKATHHFEMREDEQVYLTIHIERIMSEQQTKKIGDQNGK
;
A
#
# COMPACT_ATOMS: atom_id res chain seq x y z
N MET A 1 1.57 -4.67 11.74
CA MET A 1 0.83 -5.19 10.56
C MET A 1 -0.63 -4.71 10.54
N HIS A 2 -1.47 -5.07 11.51
CA HIS A 2 -2.90 -4.71 11.52
C HIS A 2 -3.18 -3.22 11.37
N ASN A 3 -2.35 -2.35 11.95
CA ASN A 3 -2.56 -0.91 11.90
C ASN A 3 -2.38 -0.32 10.48
N ILE A 4 -1.43 -0.83 9.68
CA ILE A 4 -1.23 -0.37 8.29
C ILE A 4 -2.42 -0.80 7.42
N LEU A 5 -2.84 -2.07 7.53
CA LEU A 5 -4.02 -2.56 6.83
C LEU A 5 -5.28 -1.77 7.21
N ASN A 6 -5.40 -1.39 8.49
CA ASN A 6 -6.51 -0.59 8.99
C ASN A 6 -6.50 0.84 8.41
N VAL A 7 -5.33 1.49 8.32
CA VAL A 7 -5.22 2.82 7.66
C VAL A 7 -5.77 2.75 6.23
N ILE A 8 -5.42 1.70 5.48
CA ILE A 8 -5.89 1.52 4.11
C ILE A 8 -7.40 1.26 4.07
N ARG A 9 -7.93 0.37 4.91
CA ARG A 9 -9.37 0.07 4.99
C ARG A 9 -10.19 1.32 5.31
N ILE A 10 -9.75 2.12 6.28
CA ILE A 10 -10.41 3.37 6.66
C ILE A 10 -10.35 4.38 5.51
N TYR A 11 -9.20 4.51 4.86
CA TYR A 11 -9.02 5.47 3.77
C TYR A 11 -9.88 5.17 2.54
N TYR A 12 -9.98 3.90 2.14
CA TYR A 12 -10.79 3.50 0.99
C TYR A 12 -12.26 3.25 1.34
N GLY A 13 -12.59 2.96 2.60
CA GLY A 13 -13.93 2.53 3.00
C GLY A 13 -14.28 1.12 2.53
N GLU A 14 -13.29 0.31 2.15
CA GLU A 14 -13.48 -1.03 1.57
C GLU A 14 -12.61 -2.08 2.29
N ASN A 15 -13.09 -3.33 2.32
CA ASN A 15 -12.34 -4.47 2.82
C ASN A 15 -11.53 -5.12 1.71
N PHE A 16 -10.38 -5.71 2.06
CA PHE A 16 -9.56 -6.44 1.09
C PHE A 16 -10.20 -7.76 0.67
N ASP A 17 -9.99 -8.14 -0.59
CA ASP A 17 -10.19 -9.53 -1.01
C ASP A 17 -9.03 -10.41 -0.54
N GLU A 18 -9.23 -11.03 0.62
CA GLU A 18 -8.23 -11.86 1.29
C GLU A 18 -7.88 -13.15 0.53
N LYS A 19 -8.67 -13.51 -0.50
CA LYS A 19 -8.39 -14.66 -1.39
C LYS A 19 -7.55 -14.27 -2.61
N SER A 20 -7.33 -12.97 -2.85
CA SER A 20 -6.57 -12.51 -4.01
C SER A 20 -5.06 -12.73 -3.83
N ILE A 21 -4.39 -13.15 -4.90
CA ILE A 21 -2.92 -13.32 -4.92
C ILE A 21 -2.24 -11.97 -4.67
N SER A 22 -2.82 -10.87 -5.18
CA SER A 22 -2.30 -9.52 -4.99
C SER A 22 -2.33 -9.10 -3.52
N TYR A 23 -3.40 -9.41 -2.79
CA TYR A 23 -3.45 -9.21 -1.34
C TYR A 23 -2.43 -10.08 -0.61
N ALA A 24 -2.30 -11.36 -0.96
CA ALA A 24 -1.33 -12.24 -0.32
C ALA A 24 0.11 -11.72 -0.47
N ARG A 25 0.51 -11.28 -1.68
CA ARG A 25 1.85 -10.68 -1.91
C ARG A 25 2.03 -9.39 -1.11
N PHE A 26 1.01 -8.54 -1.08
CA PHE A 26 1.07 -7.30 -0.32
C PHE A 26 1.18 -7.55 1.19
N LEU A 27 0.44 -8.52 1.72
CA LEU A 27 0.51 -8.89 3.13
C LEU A 27 1.92 -9.36 3.50
N THR A 28 2.52 -10.23 2.69
CA THR A 28 3.91 -10.66 2.87
C THR A 28 4.87 -9.48 2.86
N HIS A 29 4.72 -8.53 1.93
CA HIS A 29 5.54 -7.32 1.91
C HIS A 29 5.39 -6.47 3.17
N ILE A 30 4.14 -6.25 3.63
CA ILE A 30 3.88 -5.51 4.88
C ILE A 30 4.49 -6.22 6.09
N GLN A 31 4.56 -7.55 6.12
CA GLN A 31 5.23 -8.29 7.19
C GLN A 31 6.73 -8.01 7.20
N TYR A 32 7.40 -8.06 6.04
CA TYR A 32 8.81 -7.72 5.94
C TYR A 32 9.09 -6.23 6.23
N PHE A 33 8.23 -5.33 5.74
CA PHE A 33 8.33 -3.91 6.04
C PHE A 33 8.17 -3.63 7.54
N ALA A 34 7.18 -4.24 8.20
CA ALA A 34 7.00 -4.10 9.64
C ALA A 34 8.22 -4.60 10.43
N HIS A 35 8.85 -5.68 9.98
CA HIS A 35 10.11 -6.14 10.56
C HIS A 35 11.20 -5.06 10.42
N ARG A 36 11.40 -4.50 9.22
CA ARG A 36 12.36 -3.40 9.01
C ARG A 36 12.09 -2.18 9.91
N VAL A 37 10.82 -1.79 10.04
CA VAL A 37 10.40 -0.66 10.90
C VAL A 37 10.77 -0.90 12.36
N VAL A 38 10.60 -2.12 12.87
CA VAL A 38 10.90 -2.47 14.27
C VAL A 38 12.40 -2.55 14.53
N PHE A 39 13.18 -3.08 13.59
CA PHE A 39 14.62 -3.29 13.75
C PHE A 39 15.49 -2.15 13.19
N GLY A 40 14.89 -1.12 12.61
CA GLY A 40 15.59 0.07 12.12
C GLY A 40 16.40 -0.13 10.85
N ASP A 41 16.09 -1.16 10.05
CA ASP A 41 16.83 -1.47 8.82
C ASP A 41 16.28 -0.69 7.63
N GLN A 42 17.07 0.23 7.10
CA GLN A 42 16.76 0.98 5.88
C GLN A 42 17.54 0.39 4.70
N GLN A 43 16.82 -0.26 3.78
CA GLN A 43 17.41 -0.78 2.54
C GLN A 43 16.83 -0.08 1.31
N GLY A 44 17.61 -0.05 0.23
CA GLY A 44 17.17 0.35 -1.10
C GLY A 44 17.57 1.76 -1.55
N GLY A 45 17.07 2.15 -2.72
CA GLY A 45 17.23 3.45 -3.37
C GLY A 45 16.21 3.53 -4.51
N THR A 46 15.62 4.70 -4.71
CA THR A 46 14.69 4.96 -5.83
C THR A 46 15.18 6.10 -6.68
N ASP A 47 14.93 5.97 -7.97
CA ASP A 47 15.08 7.06 -8.93
C ASP A 47 13.93 8.05 -8.74
N SER A 48 14.25 9.31 -8.46
CA SER A 48 13.29 10.41 -8.26
C SER A 48 12.24 10.49 -9.38
N PHE A 49 12.62 10.14 -10.61
CA PHE A 49 11.70 10.14 -11.74
C PHE A 49 10.54 9.15 -11.57
N LEU A 50 10.82 7.95 -11.07
CA LEU A 50 9.78 6.94 -10.86
C LEU A 50 8.81 7.35 -9.75
N TYR A 51 9.33 7.98 -8.69
CA TYR A 51 8.52 8.49 -7.60
C TYR A 51 7.50 9.54 -8.08
N GLU A 52 7.97 10.52 -8.86
CA GLU A 52 7.12 11.56 -9.45
C GLU A 52 6.06 10.98 -10.40
N GLN A 53 6.47 10.03 -11.25
CA GLN A 53 5.55 9.38 -12.19
C GLN A 53 4.45 8.60 -11.47
N ILE A 54 4.78 7.90 -10.37
CA ILE A 54 3.83 7.13 -9.58
C ILE A 54 2.86 8.04 -8.83
N GLN A 55 3.33 9.16 -8.28
CA GLN A 55 2.47 10.17 -7.67
C GLN A 55 1.45 10.72 -8.67
N ALA A 56 1.88 11.00 -9.91
CA ALA A 56 0.99 11.49 -10.97
C ALA A 56 0.01 10.42 -11.48
N SER A 57 0.47 9.18 -11.62
CA SER A 57 -0.33 8.07 -12.18
C SER A 57 -1.37 7.55 -11.20
N TYR A 58 -1.05 7.51 -9.90
CA TYR A 58 -1.88 6.87 -8.87
C TYR A 58 -2.09 7.78 -7.64
N PRO A 59 -2.66 8.99 -7.82
CA PRO A 59 -2.72 10.01 -6.77
C PRO A 59 -3.48 9.53 -5.53
N LYS A 60 -4.57 8.77 -5.70
CA LYS A 60 -5.38 8.25 -4.59
C LYS A 60 -4.61 7.23 -3.75
N ALA A 61 -3.92 6.28 -4.39
CA ALA A 61 -3.12 5.28 -3.71
C ALA A 61 -1.89 5.91 -3.04
N PHE A 62 -1.28 6.89 -3.70
CA PHE A 62 -0.16 7.65 -3.14
C PHE A 62 -0.54 8.45 -1.90
N GLU A 63 -1.71 9.09 -1.87
CA GLU A 63 -2.22 9.75 -0.66
C GLU A 63 -2.43 8.73 0.48
N CYS A 64 -2.94 7.53 0.19
CA CYS A 64 -3.04 6.46 1.19
C CYS A 64 -1.67 6.12 1.78
N VAL A 65 -0.66 5.95 0.92
CA VAL A 65 0.73 5.70 1.33
C VAL A 65 1.29 6.83 2.18
N ASN A 66 0.99 8.08 1.86
CA ASN A 66 1.38 9.21 2.69
C ASN A 66 0.78 9.10 4.10
N ARG A 67 -0.47 8.65 4.26
CA ARG A 67 -1.06 8.41 5.59
C ARG A 67 -0.34 7.29 6.34
N ILE A 68 0.06 6.22 5.64
CA ILE A 68 0.86 5.13 6.22
C ILE A 68 2.23 5.66 6.67
N LYS A 69 2.91 6.45 5.83
CA LYS A 69 4.19 7.10 6.15
C LYS A 69 4.08 7.94 7.42
N HIS A 70 3.07 8.79 7.53
CA HIS A 70 2.83 9.61 8.72
C HIS A 70 2.58 8.75 9.96
N TYR A 71 1.75 7.70 9.84
CA TYR A 71 1.48 6.76 10.92
C TYR A 71 2.77 6.07 11.41
N VAL A 72 3.58 5.52 10.49
CA VAL A 72 4.82 4.81 10.82
C VAL A 72 5.83 5.75 11.46
N LYS A 73 5.97 6.98 10.94
CA LYS A 73 6.84 8.00 11.54
C LYS A 73 6.41 8.36 12.95
N ALA A 74 5.11 8.59 13.18
CA ALA A 74 4.59 8.99 14.49
C ALA A 74 4.66 7.87 15.54
N THR A 75 4.50 6.61 15.14
CA THR A 75 4.41 5.47 16.07
C THR A 75 5.73 4.75 16.28
N HIS A 76 6.60 4.75 15.28
CA HIS A 76 7.85 3.98 15.30
C HIS A 76 9.09 4.84 15.06
N HIS A 77 8.96 6.16 14.88
CA HIS A 77 10.08 7.07 14.55
C HIS A 77 10.86 6.65 13.31
N PHE A 78 10.21 5.93 12.41
CA PHE A 78 10.81 5.39 11.20
C PHE A 78 10.44 6.26 9.98
N GLU A 79 11.45 6.73 9.26
CA GLU A 79 11.24 7.48 8.03
C GLU A 79 11.08 6.51 6.84
N MET A 80 9.90 6.51 6.24
CA MET A 80 9.63 5.70 5.05
C MET A 80 10.26 6.32 3.80
N ARG A 81 11.12 5.55 3.14
CA ARG A 81 11.83 5.94 1.92
C ARG A 81 10.91 5.97 0.69
N GLU A 82 11.37 6.58 -0.38
CA GLU A 82 10.60 6.77 -1.63
C GLU A 82 10.35 5.47 -2.40
N ASP A 83 11.31 4.53 -2.41
CA ASP A 83 11.15 3.17 -2.95
C ASP A 83 9.98 2.44 -2.31
N GLU A 84 9.94 2.48 -0.98
CA GLU A 84 8.88 1.87 -0.21
C GLU A 84 7.53 2.52 -0.54
N GLN A 85 7.50 3.85 -0.65
CA GLN A 85 6.28 4.57 -1.02
C GLN A 85 5.80 4.21 -2.44
N VAL A 86 6.71 4.13 -3.42
CA VAL A 86 6.39 3.68 -4.79
C VAL A 86 5.83 2.27 -4.77
N TYR A 87 6.50 1.35 -4.10
CA TYR A 87 6.08 -0.04 -4.02
C TYR A 87 4.68 -0.16 -3.40
N LEU A 88 4.48 0.46 -2.24
CA LEU A 88 3.18 0.42 -1.56
C LEU A 88 2.09 1.04 -2.42
N THR A 89 2.38 2.11 -3.16
CA THR A 89 1.41 2.77 -4.05
C THR A 89 0.94 1.82 -5.15
N ILE A 90 1.88 1.16 -5.83
CA ILE A 90 1.56 0.20 -6.91
C ILE A 90 0.74 -0.97 -6.37
N HIS A 91 1.11 -1.51 -5.20
CA HIS A 91 0.43 -2.66 -4.62
C HIS A 91 -0.98 -2.32 -4.12
N ILE A 92 -1.15 -1.17 -3.47
CA ILE A 92 -2.48 -0.69 -3.04
C ILE A 92 -3.37 -0.47 -4.26
N GLU A 93 -2.85 0.22 -5.29
CA GLU A 93 -3.59 0.46 -6.54
C GLU A 93 -4.06 -0.86 -7.16
N ARG A 94 -3.16 -1.84 -7.29
CA ARG A 94 -3.49 -3.14 -7.86
C ARG A 94 -4.60 -3.86 -7.10
N ILE A 95 -4.54 -3.88 -5.77
CA ILE A 95 -5.54 -4.57 -4.94
C ILE A 95 -6.91 -3.89 -5.04
N MET A 96 -6.93 -2.56 -5.08
CA MET A 96 -8.19 -1.80 -5.17
C MET A 96 -8.81 -1.90 -6.57
N SER A 97 -7.98 -1.82 -7.62
CA SER A 97 -8.41 -2.02 -9.00
C SER A 97 -8.98 -3.43 -9.22
N GLU A 98 -8.31 -4.49 -8.75
CA GLU A 98 -8.81 -5.87 -8.90
C GLU A 98 -10.17 -6.09 -8.21
N GLN A 99 -10.42 -5.43 -7.08
CA GLN A 99 -11.71 -5.50 -6.38
C GLN A 99 -12.83 -4.78 -7.15
N GLN A 100 -12.53 -3.64 -7.78
CA GLN A 100 -13.50 -2.91 -8.57
C GLN A 100 -13.94 -3.72 -9.80
N THR A 101 -13.01 -4.41 -10.48
CA THR A 101 -13.33 -5.28 -11.62
C THR A 101 -14.23 -6.45 -11.23
N LYS A 102 -14.01 -7.06 -10.06
CA LYS A 102 -14.85 -8.15 -9.55
C LYS A 102 -16.28 -7.68 -9.25
N LYS A 103 -16.43 -6.51 -8.63
CA LYS A 103 -17.76 -5.92 -8.34
C LYS A 103 -18.57 -5.67 -9.62
N ILE A 104 -17.92 -5.29 -10.73
CA ILE A 104 -18.59 -5.09 -12.02
C ILE A 104 -19.00 -6.44 -12.64
N GLY A 105 -18.13 -7.45 -12.57
CA GLY A 105 -18.43 -8.80 -13.05
C GLY A 105 -19.60 -9.46 -12.32
N ASP A 106 -19.69 -9.29 -11.00
CA ASP A 106 -20.76 -9.85 -10.17
C ASP A 106 -22.13 -9.16 -10.39
N GLN A 107 -22.15 -7.90 -10.85
CA GLN A 107 -23.38 -7.16 -11.13
C GLN A 107 -23.96 -7.44 -12.53
N ASN A 108 -23.14 -7.85 -13.49
CA ASN A 108 -23.56 -8.18 -14.85
C ASN A 108 -23.97 -9.65 -15.05
N GLY A 109 -23.88 -10.48 -14.00
CA GLY A 109 -24.19 -11.91 -14.02
C GLY A 109 -25.53 -12.29 -13.38
N LYS A 110 -26.44 -11.34 -13.14
CA LYS A 110 -27.80 -11.57 -12.65
C LYS A 110 -28.85 -11.12 -13.65
#